data_AF-A0A0A9XIM2-F1
#
_entry.id   AF-A0A0A9XIM2-F1
#
_cell.length_a   1.000
_cell.length_b   1.000
_cell.length_c   1.000
_cell.angle_alpha   90.00
_cell.angle_beta   90.00
_cell.angle_gamma   90.00
#
_symmetry.space_group_name_H-M   'P 1'
#
loop_
_entity.id
_entity.type
_entity.pdbx_description
1 polymer ?
#
loop_
_entity_poly.entity_id
_entity_poly.type
_entity_poly.pdbx_seq_one_letter_code
_entity_poly.pdbx_strand_id
1 'polypeptide(L)'
;MEEQVQTQQAQIQAQAQLIGQLQAALQAINISQQNAQPAQAEGRKKFTKDHQSLIPTFDGKPEGLHHFLEVTQRLCESFVTGDPADFQDFMVLEAIKSKILPPAAKFVFSSNINTYDKIKTALLNAYADKRDIFTLNIELTALKQGENENPFKFHERILNHLTLITAYIENYEVDEADSMI
;
A
#
# COMPACT_ATOMS: atom_id res chain seq x y z
N MET A 1 -18.31 -25.41 -76.15
CA MET A 1 -19.00 -25.94 -74.95
C MET A 1 -17.99 -26.42 -73.90
N GLU A 2 -16.86 -27.01 -74.31
CA GLU A 2 -15.79 -27.45 -73.40
C GLU A 2 -15.04 -26.31 -72.67
N GLU A 3 -14.85 -25.16 -73.32
CA GLU A 3 -14.12 -24.01 -72.75
C GLU A 3 -14.90 -23.32 -71.59
N GLN A 4 -16.24 -23.27 -71.67
CA GLN A 4 -17.08 -22.79 -70.57
C GLN A 4 -17.08 -23.74 -69.37
N VAL A 5 -17.00 -25.05 -69.61
CA VAL A 5 -16.93 -26.07 -68.56
C VAL A 5 -15.59 -26.01 -67.84
N GLN A 6 -14.47 -25.85 -68.57
CA GLN A 6 -13.15 -25.67 -67.96
C GLN A 6 -13.05 -24.39 -67.14
N THR A 7 -13.61 -23.28 -67.64
CA THR A 7 -13.62 -22.00 -66.91
C THR A 7 -14.45 -22.09 -65.63
N GLN A 8 -15.60 -22.77 -65.69
CA GLN A 8 -16.46 -23.00 -64.53
C GLN A 8 -15.80 -23.95 -63.51
N GLN A 9 -15.10 -24.99 -63.96
CA GLN A 9 -14.33 -25.88 -63.09
C GLN A 9 -13.17 -25.14 -62.39
N ALA A 10 -12.45 -24.28 -63.12
CA ALA A 10 -11.39 -23.45 -62.55
C ALA A 10 -11.92 -22.46 -61.50
N GLN A 11 -13.09 -21.86 -61.73
CA GLN A 11 -13.76 -21.01 -60.74
C GLN A 11 -14.18 -21.77 -59.48
N ILE A 12 -14.74 -22.97 -59.64
CA ILE A 12 -15.13 -23.82 -58.50
C ILE A 12 -13.90 -24.23 -57.68
N GLN A 13 -12.78 -24.55 -58.34
CA GLN A 13 -11.53 -24.87 -57.66
C GLN A 13 -10.93 -23.67 -56.92
N ALA A 14 -10.94 -22.48 -57.53
CA ALA A 14 -10.48 -21.25 -56.89
C ALA A 14 -11.35 -20.88 -55.67
N GLN A 15 -12.66 -21.08 -55.75
CA GLN A 15 -13.59 -20.83 -54.65
C GLN A 15 -13.39 -21.83 -53.50
N ALA A 16 -13.15 -23.11 -53.82
CA ALA A 16 -12.84 -24.13 -52.81
C ALA A 16 -11.52 -23.84 -52.07
N GLN A 17 -10.49 -23.33 -52.76
CA GLN A 17 -9.24 -22.92 -52.14
C GLN A 17 -9.42 -21.71 -51.21
N LEU A 18 -10.21 -20.71 -51.62
CA LEU A 18 -10.50 -19.54 -50.79
C LEU A 18 -11.27 -19.93 -49.52
N ILE A 19 -12.24 -20.84 -49.63
CA ILE A 19 -12.99 -21.37 -48.49
C ILE A 19 -12.05 -22.12 -47.53
N GLY A 20 -11.13 -22.93 -48.04
CA GLY A 20 -10.12 -23.62 -47.22
C GLY A 20 -9.20 -22.66 -46.47
N GLN A 21 -8.76 -21.57 -47.11
CA GLN A 21 -7.95 -20.53 -46.47
C GLN A 21 -8.73 -19.77 -45.39
N LEU A 22 -9.99 -19.43 -45.64
CA LEU A 22 -10.87 -18.79 -44.66
C LEU A 22 -11.12 -19.69 -43.44
N GLN A 23 -11.30 -21.00 -43.65
CA GLN A 23 -11.45 -21.97 -42.56
C GLN A 23 -10.17 -22.10 -41.73
N ALA A 24 -8.99 -22.14 -42.38
CA ALA A 24 -7.71 -22.16 -41.68
C ALA A 24 -7.45 -20.87 -40.88
N ALA A 25 -7.81 -19.70 -41.42
CA ALA A 25 -7.70 -18.42 -40.73
C ALA A 25 -8.63 -18.34 -39.51
N LEU A 26 -9.87 -18.83 -39.62
CA LEU A 26 -10.81 -18.90 -38.50
C LEU A 26 -10.32 -19.86 -37.41
N GLN A 27 -9.74 -21.01 -37.77
CA GLN A 27 -9.13 -21.93 -36.80
C GLN A 27 -7.92 -21.30 -36.10
N ALA A 28 -7.04 -20.60 -36.83
CA ALA A 28 -5.90 -19.90 -36.26
C ALA A 28 -6.30 -18.78 -35.28
N ILE A 29 -7.37 -18.03 -35.59
CA ILE A 29 -7.95 -17.03 -34.67
C ILE A 29 -8.53 -17.70 -33.42
N ASN A 30 -9.24 -18.82 -33.58
CA ASN A 30 -9.83 -19.54 -32.44
C ASN A 30 -8.75 -20.15 -31.52
N ILE A 31 -7.65 -20.65 -32.11
CA ILE A 31 -6.48 -21.14 -31.36
C ILE A 31 -5.75 -19.99 -30.66
N SER A 32 -5.67 -18.81 -31.29
CA SER A 32 -5.10 -17.60 -30.70
C SER A 32 -5.95 -17.07 -29.55
N GLN A 33 -7.28 -17.22 -29.61
CA GLN A 33 -8.20 -16.87 -28.52
C GLN A 33 -8.21 -17.93 -27.39
N GLN A 34 -7.97 -19.20 -27.69
CA GLN A 34 -7.84 -20.26 -26.67
C GLN A 34 -6.47 -20.25 -25.97
N ASN A 35 -5.41 -19.83 -26.67
CA ASN A 35 -4.06 -19.64 -26.10
C ASN A 35 -3.80 -18.23 -25.58
N ALA A 36 -4.73 -17.28 -25.82
CA ALA A 36 -4.89 -16.13 -24.95
C ALA A 36 -5.50 -16.63 -23.64
N GLN A 37 -4.72 -17.40 -22.87
CA GLN A 37 -4.86 -17.33 -21.43
C GLN A 37 -4.87 -15.84 -21.11
N PRO A 38 -5.92 -15.29 -20.47
CA PRO A 38 -5.74 -14.00 -19.84
C PRO A 38 -4.50 -14.19 -18.99
N ALA A 39 -3.46 -13.39 -19.24
CA ALA A 39 -2.29 -13.34 -18.37
C ALA A 39 -2.86 -13.43 -16.97
N GLN A 40 -2.58 -14.53 -16.26
CA GLN A 40 -3.18 -14.78 -14.95
C GLN A 40 -2.98 -13.48 -14.20
N ALA A 41 -4.06 -12.72 -14.00
CA ALA A 41 -4.00 -11.53 -13.19
C ALA A 41 -3.42 -12.06 -11.90
N GLU A 42 -2.18 -11.68 -11.58
CA GLU A 42 -1.51 -12.16 -10.38
C GLU A 42 -2.54 -11.97 -9.28
N GLY A 43 -3.05 -13.09 -8.75
CA GLY A 43 -4.24 -13.05 -7.91
C GLY A 43 -3.96 -12.05 -6.80
N ARG A 44 -4.79 -10.99 -6.72
CA ARG A 44 -4.56 -9.87 -5.81
C ARG A 44 -4.15 -10.42 -4.45
N LYS A 45 -3.02 -9.94 -3.93
CA LYS A 45 -2.50 -10.38 -2.64
C LYS A 45 -3.63 -10.27 -1.62
N LYS A 46 -4.01 -11.38 -1.01
CA LYS A 46 -5.12 -11.42 -0.06
C LYS A 46 -4.62 -11.05 1.32
N PHE A 47 -5.32 -10.13 1.97
CA PHE A 47 -5.05 -9.78 3.36
C PHE A 47 -5.42 -10.98 4.26
N THR A 48 -4.48 -11.42 5.09
CA THR A 48 -4.64 -12.57 6.00
C THR A 48 -4.34 -12.17 7.44
N LYS A 49 -4.67 -13.04 8.40
CA LYS A 49 -4.38 -12.83 9.82
C LYS A 49 -2.89 -12.63 10.11
N ASP A 50 -2.01 -13.26 9.34
CA ASP A 50 -0.57 -13.11 9.52
C ASP A 50 -0.14 -11.67 9.23
N HIS A 51 -0.68 -11.05 8.19
CA HIS A 51 -0.45 -9.64 7.87
C HIS A 51 -1.00 -8.71 8.97
N GLN A 52 -2.14 -9.05 9.59
CA GLN A 52 -2.67 -8.30 10.73
C GLN A 52 -1.76 -8.35 11.96
N SER A 53 -1.03 -9.46 12.16
CA SER A 53 -0.10 -9.60 13.29
C SER A 53 1.13 -8.69 13.18
N LEU A 54 1.48 -8.27 11.95
CA LEU A 54 2.57 -7.35 11.69
C LEU A 54 2.25 -5.91 12.08
N ILE A 55 0.96 -5.55 12.21
CA ILE A 55 0.56 -4.19 12.57
C ILE A 55 0.94 -3.94 14.04
N PRO A 56 1.86 -2.99 14.32
CA PRO A 56 2.21 -2.65 15.69
C PRO A 56 1.03 -2.02 16.40
N THR A 57 0.99 -2.13 17.73
CA THR A 57 -0.02 -1.44 18.54
C THR A 57 0.40 -0.01 18.81
N PHE A 58 -0.53 0.93 18.70
CA PHE A 58 -0.30 2.34 18.99
C PHE A 58 -1.04 2.76 20.26
N ASP A 59 -0.29 3.20 21.28
CA ASP A 59 -0.82 3.58 22.59
C ASP A 59 -1.04 5.09 22.77
N GLY A 60 -0.81 5.89 21.72
CA GLY A 60 -0.92 7.36 21.78
C GLY A 60 0.38 8.07 22.13
N LYS A 61 1.51 7.36 22.23
CA LYS A 61 2.82 7.98 22.45
C LYS A 61 3.49 8.41 21.14
N PRO A 62 4.07 9.63 21.07
CA PRO A 62 4.69 10.15 19.85
C PRO A 62 5.81 9.25 19.31
N GLU A 63 6.57 8.59 20.18
CA GLU A 63 7.67 7.68 19.82
C GLU A 63 7.18 6.49 18.98
N GLY A 64 5.99 5.96 19.28
CA GLY A 64 5.43 4.81 18.57
C GLY A 64 4.70 5.19 17.27
N LEU A 65 4.45 6.48 17.04
CA LEU A 65 3.57 6.94 15.96
C LEU A 65 4.19 6.71 14.59
N HIS A 66 5.46 7.08 14.39
CA HIS A 66 6.11 6.99 13.09
C HIS A 66 6.16 5.54 12.59
N HIS A 67 6.64 4.61 13.42
CA HIS A 67 6.70 3.19 13.07
C HIS A 67 5.31 2.60 12.77
N PHE A 68 4.29 3.00 13.55
CA PHE A 68 2.92 2.60 13.28
C PHE A 68 2.46 3.03 11.89
N LEU A 69 2.63 4.32 11.56
CA LEU A 69 2.22 4.89 10.28
C LEU A 69 2.98 4.28 9.09
N GLU A 70 4.28 4.01 9.24
CA GLU A 70 5.10 3.39 8.19
C GLU A 70 4.58 1.99 7.83
N VAL A 71 4.36 1.13 8.83
CA VAL A 71 3.88 -0.24 8.61
C VAL A 71 2.47 -0.24 8.02
N THR A 72 1.58 0.61 8.54
CA THR A 72 0.20 0.68 8.05
C THR A 72 0.12 1.28 6.65
N GLN A 73 0.99 2.22 6.31
CA GLN A 73 1.10 2.79 4.96
C GLN A 73 1.48 1.70 3.95
N ARG A 74 2.53 0.91 4.24
CA ARG A 74 2.96 -0.19 3.35
C ARG A 74 1.88 -1.26 3.18
N LEU A 75 1.11 -1.54 4.23
CA LEU A 75 -0.05 -2.44 4.13
C LEU A 75 -1.14 -1.87 3.23
N CYS A 76 -1.45 -0.58 3.37
CA CYS A 76 -2.41 0.08 2.50
C CYS A 76 -1.95 0.06 1.04
N GLU A 77 -0.68 0.38 0.75
CA GLU A 77 -0.12 0.32 -0.60
C GLU A 77 -0.15 -1.09 -1.21
N SER A 78 -0.04 -2.12 -0.37
CA SER A 78 0.00 -3.52 -0.83
C SER A 78 -1.39 -4.12 -1.05
N PHE A 79 -2.39 -3.69 -0.27
CA PHE A 79 -3.67 -4.38 -0.15
C PHE A 79 -4.89 -3.52 -0.43
N VAL A 80 -4.79 -2.19 -0.38
CA VAL A 80 -5.93 -1.26 -0.58
C VAL A 80 -5.96 -0.80 -2.03
N THR A 81 -7.13 -0.89 -2.65
CA THR A 81 -7.35 -0.42 -4.04
C THR A 81 -8.00 0.95 -4.14
N GLY A 82 -8.66 1.40 -3.08
CA GLY A 82 -9.44 2.64 -3.08
C GLY A 82 -10.87 2.46 -3.60
N ASP A 83 -11.32 1.23 -3.83
CA ASP A 83 -12.71 0.93 -4.21
C ASP A 83 -13.57 0.78 -2.92
N PRO A 84 -14.55 1.66 -2.68
CA PRO A 84 -15.42 1.58 -1.51
C PRO A 84 -16.26 0.29 -1.42
N ALA A 85 -16.47 -0.40 -2.55
CA ALA A 85 -17.22 -1.66 -2.59
C ALA A 85 -16.34 -2.87 -2.22
N ASP A 86 -15.02 -2.69 -2.15
CA ASP A 86 -14.11 -3.77 -1.86
C ASP A 86 -14.05 -4.08 -0.35
N PHE A 87 -14.49 -5.29 -0.02
CA PHE A 87 -14.44 -5.79 1.34
C PHE A 87 -13.00 -5.91 1.88
N GLN A 88 -12.00 -6.11 1.02
CA GLN A 88 -10.61 -6.18 1.45
C GLN A 88 -10.12 -4.82 1.99
N ASP A 89 -10.48 -3.72 1.35
CA ASP A 89 -10.16 -2.36 1.79
C ASP A 89 -10.77 -2.08 3.18
N PHE A 90 -12.02 -2.50 3.38
CA PHE A 90 -12.69 -2.45 4.69
C PHE A 90 -11.94 -3.27 5.75
N MET A 91 -11.56 -4.52 5.43
CA MET A 91 -10.84 -5.39 6.38
C MET A 91 -9.49 -4.79 6.81
N VAL A 92 -8.73 -4.22 5.87
CA VAL A 92 -7.44 -3.60 6.19
C VAL A 92 -7.63 -2.40 7.11
N LEU A 93 -8.60 -1.54 6.81
CA LEU A 93 -8.89 -0.37 7.65
C LEU A 93 -9.32 -0.75 9.07
N GLU A 94 -10.22 -1.73 9.21
CA GLU A 94 -10.66 -2.18 10.53
C GLU A 94 -9.54 -2.90 11.30
N ALA A 95 -8.67 -3.65 10.60
CA ALA A 95 -7.49 -4.23 11.20
C ALA A 95 -6.53 -3.15 11.75
N ILE A 96 -6.31 -2.07 11.00
CA ILE A 96 -5.51 -0.92 11.45
C ILE A 96 -6.16 -0.26 12.69
N LYS A 97 -7.45 0.05 12.62
CA LYS A 97 -8.18 0.68 13.74
C LYS A 97 -8.14 -0.18 15.02
N SER A 98 -8.21 -1.51 14.88
CA SER A 98 -8.16 -2.43 16.03
C SER A 98 -6.84 -2.38 16.82
N LYS A 99 -5.78 -1.85 16.21
CA LYS A 99 -4.43 -1.73 16.81
C LYS A 99 -4.17 -0.37 17.44
N ILE A 100 -5.11 0.56 17.31
CA ILE A 100 -5.09 1.87 17.98
C ILE A 100 -5.74 1.69 19.35
N LEU A 101 -4.95 1.85 20.41
CA LEU A 101 -5.41 1.67 21.79
C LEU A 101 -5.99 2.98 22.35
N PRO A 102 -6.84 2.92 23.39
CA PRO A 102 -7.26 4.10 24.13
C PRO A 102 -6.04 4.81 24.76
N PRO A 103 -5.97 6.15 24.79
CA PRO A 103 -7.04 7.11 24.44
C PRO A 103 -7.17 7.44 22.94
N ALA A 104 -6.15 7.14 22.13
CA ALA A 104 -6.11 7.48 20.70
C ALA A 104 -7.30 6.92 19.91
N ALA A 105 -7.72 5.70 20.24
CA ALA A 105 -8.86 5.07 19.60
C ALA A 105 -10.14 5.93 19.70
N LYS A 106 -10.39 6.55 20.87
CA LYS A 106 -11.61 7.36 21.08
C LYS A 106 -11.68 8.56 20.14
N PHE A 107 -10.53 9.22 19.93
CA PHE A 107 -10.42 10.37 19.03
C PHE A 107 -10.62 9.98 17.55
N VAL A 108 -10.06 8.83 17.16
CA VAL A 108 -10.20 8.31 15.79
C VAL A 108 -11.63 7.84 15.54
N PHE A 109 -12.28 7.17 16.50
CA PHE A 109 -13.66 6.66 16.36
C PHE A 109 -14.74 7.75 16.48
N SER A 110 -14.49 8.85 17.20
CA SER A 110 -15.44 9.97 17.26
C SER A 110 -15.53 10.76 15.95
N SER A 111 -14.52 10.62 15.11
CA SER A 111 -14.38 11.32 13.84
C SER A 111 -14.86 10.39 12.71
N ASN A 112 -15.59 10.89 11.71
CA ASN A 112 -16.04 10.11 10.54
C ASN A 112 -14.87 9.73 9.62
N ILE A 113 -13.94 8.93 10.15
CA ILE A 113 -12.68 8.53 9.53
C ILE A 113 -12.90 7.18 8.83
N ASN A 114 -13.11 7.26 7.52
CA ASN A 114 -13.42 6.14 6.64
C ASN A 114 -12.33 5.82 5.61
N THR A 115 -11.22 6.55 5.64
CA THR A 115 -10.06 6.32 4.77
C THR A 115 -8.80 6.28 5.60
N TYR A 116 -7.78 5.58 5.09
CA TYR A 116 -6.49 5.51 5.76
C TYR A 116 -5.84 6.89 5.89
N ASP A 117 -5.92 7.73 4.85
CA ASP A 117 -5.36 9.09 4.88
C ASP A 117 -5.95 9.92 6.02
N LYS A 118 -7.26 9.82 6.26
CA LYS A 118 -7.90 10.50 7.39
C LYS A 118 -7.41 9.96 8.73
N ILE A 119 -7.14 8.66 8.86
CA ILE A 119 -6.52 8.08 10.07
C ILE A 119 -5.13 8.69 10.26
N LYS A 120 -4.30 8.66 9.23
CA LYS A 120 -2.93 9.20 9.24
C LYS A 120 -2.91 10.67 9.65
N THR A 121 -3.70 11.52 9.00
CA THR A 121 -3.79 12.95 9.32
C THR A 121 -4.30 13.19 10.74
N ALA A 122 -5.32 12.45 11.18
CA ALA A 122 -5.86 12.60 12.54
C ALA A 122 -4.80 12.25 13.60
N LEU A 123 -4.07 11.14 13.41
CA LEU A 123 -3.02 10.71 14.33
C LEU A 123 -1.83 11.68 14.34
N LEU A 124 -1.37 12.15 13.17
CA LEU A 124 -0.30 13.16 13.08
C LEU A 124 -0.70 14.49 13.74
N ASN A 125 -1.94 14.92 13.58
CA ASN A 125 -2.41 16.15 14.20
C ASN A 125 -2.50 16.04 15.73
N ALA A 126 -2.94 14.90 16.24
CA ALA A 126 -3.17 14.71 17.67
C ALA A 126 -1.92 14.26 18.45
N TYR A 127 -1.03 13.47 17.84
CA TYR A 127 0.02 12.74 18.55
C TYR A 127 1.43 12.94 18.00
N ALA A 128 1.63 13.61 16.87
CA ALA A 128 2.99 13.89 16.42
C ALA A 128 3.66 14.91 17.35
N ASP A 129 4.94 14.70 17.59
CA ASP A 129 5.77 15.70 18.28
C ASP A 129 5.83 16.97 17.43
N LYS A 130 5.62 18.12 18.07
CA LYS A 130 5.59 19.45 17.42
C LYS A 130 6.85 20.25 17.67
N ARG A 131 7.79 19.73 18.46
CA ARG A 131 9.07 20.38 18.73
C ARG A 131 9.94 20.31 17.49
N ASP A 132 10.72 21.36 17.26
CA ASP A 132 11.70 21.40 16.20
C ASP A 132 12.93 20.52 16.52
N ILE A 133 13.71 20.23 15.47
CA ILE A 133 14.91 19.39 15.57
C ILE A 133 15.97 19.94 16.53
N PHE A 134 16.11 21.26 16.65
CA PHE A 134 17.11 21.87 17.54
C PHE A 134 16.72 21.69 18.99
N THR A 135 15.44 21.88 19.33
CA THR A 135 14.90 21.63 20.66
C THR A 135 15.11 20.17 21.05
N LEU A 136 14.78 19.23 20.16
CA LEU A 136 15.03 17.81 20.40
C LEU A 136 16.53 17.51 20.59
N ASN A 137 17.42 18.12 19.81
CA ASN A 137 18.86 17.90 19.96
C ASN A 137 19.40 18.44 21.31
N ILE A 138 18.98 19.64 21.72
CA ILE A 138 19.36 20.22 23.01
C ILE A 138 18.92 19.32 24.16
N GLU A 139 17.69 18.80 24.12
CA GLU A 139 17.21 17.87 25.14
C GLU A 139 18.03 16.57 25.19
N LEU A 140 18.39 16.01 24.02
CA LEU A 140 19.23 14.80 23.95
C LEU A 140 20.59 15.01 24.61
N THR A 141 21.25 16.14 24.30
CA THR A 141 22.58 16.46 24.87
C THR A 141 22.53 16.79 26.36
N ALA A 142 21.37 17.22 26.85
CA ALA A 142 21.13 17.48 28.26
C ALA A 142 20.78 16.20 29.06
N LEU A 143 20.45 15.08 28.41
CA LEU A 143 20.14 13.82 29.10
C LEU A 143 21.35 13.32 29.89
N LYS A 144 21.12 13.11 31.19
CA LYS A 144 22.06 12.48 32.11
C LYS A 144 21.34 11.38 32.88
N GLN A 145 22.07 10.32 33.20
CA GLN A 145 21.56 9.27 34.07
C GLN A 145 21.28 9.88 35.44
N GLY A 146 20.08 9.67 35.96
CA GLY A 146 19.73 10.10 37.31
C GLY A 146 20.49 9.29 38.38
N GLU A 147 20.70 9.89 39.56
CA GLU A 147 21.47 9.26 40.65
C GLU A 147 20.93 7.89 41.10
N ASN A 148 19.62 7.68 40.97
CA ASN A 148 18.93 6.42 41.32
C ASN A 148 18.33 5.70 40.10
N GLU A 149 18.76 6.08 38.89
CA GLU A 149 18.24 5.50 37.66
C GLU A 149 19.07 4.28 37.26
N ASN A 150 18.38 3.17 36.93
CA ASN A 150 19.04 1.99 36.38
C ASN A 150 19.54 2.28 34.95
N PRO A 151 20.75 1.82 34.57
CA PRO A 151 21.29 1.98 33.21
C PRO A 151 20.33 1.58 32.08
N PHE A 152 19.54 0.51 32.24
CA PHE A 152 18.57 0.08 31.23
C PHE A 152 17.43 1.08 31.03
N LYS A 153 16.98 1.73 32.11
CA LYS A 153 15.95 2.78 32.04
C LYS A 153 16.50 4.06 31.40
N PHE A 154 17.75 4.39 31.72
CA PHE A 154 18.42 5.52 31.08
C PHE A 154 18.59 5.30 29.57
N HIS A 155 19.02 4.09 29.18
CA HIS A 155 19.11 3.69 27.78
C HIS A 155 17.75 3.75 27.06
N GLU A 156 16.67 3.27 27.69
CA GLU A 156 15.31 3.36 27.14
C GLU A 156 14.90 4.81 26.87
N ARG A 157 15.23 5.75 27.78
CA ARG A 157 14.97 7.18 27.58
C ARG A 157 15.76 7.76 26.41
N ILE A 158 17.04 7.40 26.28
CA ILE A 158 17.86 7.84 25.13
C ILE A 158 17.23 7.33 23.83
N LEU A 159 16.85 6.05 23.77
CA LEU A 159 16.24 5.46 22.59
C LEU A 159 14.93 6.15 22.22
N ASN A 160 14.02 6.36 23.18
CA ASN A 160 12.76 7.06 22.96
C ASN A 160 13.01 8.45 22.37
N HIS A 161 14.00 9.17 22.90
CA HIS A 161 14.36 10.49 22.40
C HIS A 161 14.92 10.47 20.97
N LEU A 162 15.75 9.49 20.65
CA LEU A 162 16.23 9.26 19.29
C LEU A 162 15.08 8.93 18.33
N THR A 163 14.10 8.15 18.77
CA THR A 163 12.90 7.85 17.97
C THR A 163 12.10 9.11 17.64
N LEU A 164 11.99 10.07 18.56
CA LEU A 164 11.35 11.36 18.28
C LEU A 164 12.10 12.16 17.22
N ILE A 165 13.43 12.16 17.29
CA ILE A 165 14.27 12.81 16.28
C ILE A 165 14.09 12.16 14.90
N THR A 166 14.13 10.83 14.82
CA THR A 166 13.87 10.10 13.57
C THR A 166 12.48 10.41 13.03
N ALA A 167 11.46 10.42 13.90
CA ALA A 167 10.10 10.75 13.51
C ALA A 167 9.99 12.19 12.99
N TYR A 168 10.72 13.15 13.55
CA TYR A 168 10.76 14.51 13.02
C TYR A 168 11.33 14.53 11.60
N ILE A 169 12.50 13.93 11.40
CA ILE A 169 13.20 13.89 10.11
C ILE A 169 12.27 13.30 9.03
N GLU A 170 11.69 12.14 9.28
CA GLU A 170 10.85 11.44 8.31
C GLU A 170 9.53 12.16 8.00
N ASN A 171 9.01 12.96 8.94
CA ASN A 171 7.76 13.70 8.74
C ASN A 171 7.98 15.10 8.14
N TYR A 172 9.18 15.68 8.23
CA TYR A 172 9.44 17.09 7.90
C TYR A 172 10.60 17.34 6.90
N GLU A 173 11.52 16.40 6.64
CA GLU A 173 12.65 16.62 5.69
C GLU A 173 12.29 16.51 4.20
N VAL A 174 11.01 16.31 3.83
CA VAL A 174 10.63 16.26 2.40
C VAL A 174 10.56 17.66 1.75
N ASP A 175 10.52 18.76 2.53
CA ASP A 175 10.31 20.11 1.98
C ASP A 175 11.59 20.95 1.77
N GLU A 176 12.73 20.65 2.42
CA GLU A 176 13.92 21.52 2.30
C GLU A 176 14.72 21.32 1.01
N ALA A 177 14.61 20.17 0.35
CA ALA A 177 15.35 19.87 -0.88
C ALA A 177 14.90 20.72 -2.09
N ASP A 178 13.68 21.27 -2.10
CA ASP A 178 13.18 22.17 -3.14
C ASP A 178 13.44 23.66 -2.84
N SER A 179 14.01 23.98 -1.67
CA SER A 179 14.29 25.37 -1.26
C SER A 179 15.75 25.82 -1.49
N MET A 180 16.61 24.91 -1.98
CA MET A 180 18.02 25.18 -2.25
C MET A 180 18.43 24.95 -3.72
N ILE A 181 17.58 25.32 -4.68
CA ILE A 181 17.96 25.52 -6.09
C ILE A 181 17.54 26.90 -6.58
#